data_AF-C9YEP6-F1
#
_entry.id   AF-C9YEP6-F1
#
_cell.length_a   1.000
_cell.length_b   1.000
_cell.length_c   1.000
_cell.angle_alpha   90.00
_cell.angle_beta   90.00
_cell.angle_gamma   90.00
#
_symmetry.space_group_name_H-M   'P 1'
#
loop_
_entity.id
_entity.type
_entity.pdbx_description
1 polymer ?
#
loop_
_entity_poly.entity_id
_entity_poly.type
_entity_poly.pdbx_seq_one_letter_code
_entity_poly.pdbx_strand_id
1 'polypeptide(L)'
;MTYAGATQTHNVTPVDDPYPVPSVDVGGRFRFKAVMVGRGAQPDYIKTYAYLETRTQPVLVQQASYYPPFTPSPKGQRLTGKQFVYAGPVERELQYECVLHGVKQ
;
A
#
# COMPACT_ATOMS: atom_id res chain seq x y z
N MET A 1 6.22 6.47 1.05
CA MET A 1 5.47 6.85 -0.17
C MET A 1 5.77 8.30 -0.48
N THR A 2 6.04 8.62 -1.73
CA THR A 2 6.52 9.93 -2.17
C THR A 2 5.74 10.42 -3.37
N TYR A 3 5.32 11.68 -3.34
CA TYR A 3 4.64 12.36 -4.43
C TYR A 3 5.07 13.83 -4.45
N ALA A 4 5.45 14.35 -5.63
CA ALA A 4 5.87 15.74 -5.81
C ALA A 4 6.93 16.22 -4.79
N GLY A 5 7.89 15.35 -4.44
CA GLY A 5 8.96 15.62 -3.48
C GLY A 5 8.57 15.46 -2.00
N ALA A 6 7.28 15.36 -1.67
CA ALA A 6 6.82 15.12 -0.30
C ALA A 6 6.77 13.62 0.00
N THR A 7 7.35 13.21 1.14
CA THR A 7 7.40 11.80 1.57
C THR A 7 6.63 11.58 2.87
N GLN A 8 5.81 10.52 2.90
CA GLN A 8 5.06 10.08 4.06
C GLN A 8 5.21 8.58 4.32
N THR A 9 5.20 8.21 5.60
CA THR A 9 5.27 6.83 6.09
C THR A 9 3.97 6.50 6.80
N HIS A 10 3.39 5.34 6.49
CA HIS A 10 2.13 4.86 7.05
C HIS A 10 2.31 3.46 7.62
N ASN A 11 1.86 3.25 8.85
CA ASN A 11 1.88 1.94 9.49
C ASN A 11 0.58 1.21 9.20
N VAL A 12 0.70 -0.05 8.78
CA VAL A 12 -0.44 -0.93 8.49
C VAL A 12 -0.36 -2.10 9.46
N THR A 13 -1.40 -2.28 10.27
CA THR A 13 -1.53 -3.43 11.18
C THR A 13 -2.50 -4.45 10.60
N PRO A 14 -2.37 -5.73 10.98
CA PRO A 14 -3.34 -6.76 10.62
C PRO A 14 -4.75 -6.40 11.09
N VAL A 15 -5.76 -6.72 10.28
CA VAL A 15 -7.18 -6.59 10.59
C VAL A 15 -7.93 -7.84 10.16
N ASP A 16 -9.06 -8.13 10.80
CA ASP A 16 -9.96 -9.21 10.37
C ASP A 16 -10.88 -8.78 9.21
N ASP A 17 -11.25 -7.48 9.14
CA ASP A 17 -12.10 -6.91 8.08
C ASP A 17 -11.35 -5.81 7.29
N PRO A 18 -11.09 -6.00 5.98
CA PRO A 18 -10.41 -5.02 5.14
C PRO A 18 -11.28 -3.84 4.66
N TYR A 19 -12.61 -3.94 4.76
CA TYR A 19 -13.52 -2.91 4.25
C TYR A 19 -13.42 -1.56 4.99
N PRO A 20 -13.42 -1.50 6.34
CA PRO A 20 -13.36 -0.23 7.07
C PRO A 20 -11.99 0.44 7.01
N VAL A 21 -10.93 -0.25 6.54
CA VAL A 21 -9.59 0.34 6.45
C VAL A 21 -9.61 1.51 5.47
N PRO A 22 -9.29 2.75 5.92
CA PRO A 22 -9.36 3.92 5.07
C PRO A 22 -8.21 3.93 4.05
N SER A 23 -8.45 4.60 2.92
CA SER A 23 -7.36 5.03 2.05
C SER A 23 -6.72 6.31 2.59
N VAL A 24 -5.44 6.48 2.36
CA VAL A 24 -4.66 7.67 2.67
C VAL A 24 -4.65 8.61 1.47
N ASP A 25 -4.90 9.90 1.69
CA ASP A 25 -4.70 10.93 0.67
C ASP A 25 -3.21 11.18 0.40
N VAL A 26 -2.86 11.36 -0.87
CA VAL A 26 -1.50 11.65 -1.30
C VAL A 26 -1.52 12.88 -2.20
N GLY A 27 -1.32 14.03 -1.56
CA GLY A 27 -1.23 15.33 -2.22
C GLY A 27 -2.50 15.75 -2.96
N GLY A 28 -3.67 15.24 -2.57
CA GLY A 28 -4.95 15.47 -3.26
C GLY A 28 -5.00 14.92 -4.69
N ARG A 29 -4.10 14.01 -5.05
CA ARG A 29 -3.96 13.47 -6.43
C ARG A 29 -4.02 11.96 -6.49
N PHE A 30 -3.53 11.26 -5.47
CA PHE A 30 -3.72 9.83 -5.33
C PHE A 30 -4.38 9.51 -4.01
N ARG A 31 -5.07 8.37 -3.96
CA ARG A 31 -5.37 7.67 -2.71
C ARG A 31 -4.60 6.36 -2.67
N PHE A 32 -3.97 6.07 -1.54
CA PHE A 32 -3.28 4.80 -1.34
C PHE A 32 -3.97 4.02 -0.21
N LYS A 33 -4.38 2.78 -0.48
CA LYS A 33 -4.94 1.87 0.53
C LYS A 33 -4.05 0.65 0.60
N ALA A 34 -3.61 0.30 1.81
CA ALA A 34 -2.95 -0.95 2.09
C ALA A 34 -3.75 -1.69 3.16
N VAL A 35 -4.05 -2.96 2.91
CA VAL A 35 -4.76 -3.83 3.85
C VAL A 35 -3.90 -5.05 4.10
N MET A 36 -3.74 -5.37 5.38
CA MET A 36 -3.12 -6.60 5.85
C MET A 36 -4.20 -7.37 6.57
N VAL A 37 -4.65 -8.47 5.99
CA VAL A 37 -5.66 -9.33 6.62
C VAL A 37 -4.96 -10.51 7.27
N GLY A 38 -5.38 -10.84 8.49
CA GLY A 38 -4.84 -11.91 9.30
C GLY A 38 -4.79 -11.54 10.78
N ARG A 39 -4.22 -12.42 11.62
CA ARG A 39 -4.18 -12.23 13.07
C ARG A 39 -2.76 -12.15 13.60
N GLY A 40 -2.48 -11.07 14.35
CA GLY A 40 -1.20 -10.87 14.99
C GLY A 40 -0.04 -10.93 13.99
N ALA A 41 0.90 -11.84 14.20
CA ALA A 41 2.10 -11.96 13.37
C ALA A 41 1.92 -12.86 12.12
N GLN A 42 0.69 -13.26 11.79
CA GLN A 42 0.39 -14.18 10.69
C GLN A 42 -0.61 -13.54 9.72
N PRO A 43 -0.12 -12.77 8.73
CA PRO A 43 -0.98 -12.25 7.67
C PRO A 43 -1.42 -13.38 6.73
N ASP A 44 -2.72 -13.44 6.44
CA ASP A 44 -3.31 -14.33 5.42
C ASP A 44 -3.06 -13.77 4.02
N TYR A 45 -3.18 -12.45 3.86
CA TYR A 45 -2.81 -11.75 2.64
C TYR A 45 -2.58 -10.26 2.90
N ILE A 46 -1.84 -9.62 2.00
CA ILE A 46 -1.66 -8.18 1.95
C ILE A 46 -2.07 -7.68 0.57
N LYS A 47 -2.85 -6.60 0.52
CA LYS A 47 -3.19 -5.94 -0.75
C LYS A 47 -2.86 -4.46 -0.68
N THR A 48 -2.32 -3.94 -1.77
CA THR A 48 -2.10 -2.51 -1.98
C THR A 48 -2.93 -2.03 -3.15
N TYR A 49 -3.45 -0.83 -3.02
CA TYR A 49 -4.29 -0.16 -4.02
C TYR A 49 -3.79 1.27 -4.16
N ALA A 50 -3.53 1.69 -5.39
CA ALA A 50 -3.34 3.09 -5.74
C ALA A 50 -4.53 3.52 -6.59
N TYR A 51 -5.18 4.59 -6.17
CA TYR A 51 -6.25 5.24 -6.91
C TYR A 51 -5.77 6.61 -7.36
N LEU A 52 -6.14 7.01 -8.56
CA LEU A 52 -6.03 8.38 -9.04
C LEU A 52 -7.28 9.15 -8.62
N GLU A 53 -7.11 10.33 -8.03
CA GLU A 53 -8.22 11.22 -7.77
C GLU A 53 -8.72 11.89 -9.05
N THR A 54 -10.04 11.84 -9.25
CA THR A 54 -10.71 12.49 -10.38
C THR A 54 -11.85 13.37 -9.89
N ARG A 55 -12.48 14.13 -10.80
CA ARG A 55 -13.59 15.03 -10.43
C ARG A 55 -14.84 14.28 -9.97
N THR A 56 -15.07 13.08 -10.51
CA THR A 56 -16.27 12.29 -10.21
C THR A 56 -16.02 11.30 -9.09
N GLN A 57 -14.99 10.47 -9.21
CA GLN A 57 -14.63 9.48 -8.20
C GLN A 57 -13.17 9.02 -8.32
N PRO A 58 -12.56 8.50 -7.25
CA PRO A 58 -11.27 7.83 -7.34
C PRO A 58 -11.33 6.64 -8.33
N VAL A 59 -10.33 6.54 -9.20
CA VAL A 59 -10.19 5.44 -10.17
C VAL A 59 -9.01 4.57 -9.76
N LEU A 60 -9.22 3.26 -9.65
CA LEU A 60 -8.13 2.31 -9.36
C LEU A 60 -7.16 2.27 -10.54
N VAL A 61 -5.89 2.57 -10.28
CA VAL A 61 -4.83 2.56 -11.31
C VAL A 61 -3.83 1.44 -11.11
N GLN A 62 -3.72 0.91 -9.88
CA GLN A 62 -2.87 -0.23 -9.60
C GLN A 62 -3.40 -1.00 -8.39
N GLN A 63 -3.43 -2.33 -8.49
CA GLN A 63 -3.64 -3.24 -7.36
C GLN A 63 -2.54 -4.30 -7.37
N ALA A 64 -1.97 -4.59 -6.21
CA ALA A 64 -1.10 -5.74 -6.01
C ALA A 64 -1.62 -6.60 -4.85
N SER A 65 -1.39 -7.91 -4.92
CA SER A 65 -1.79 -8.87 -3.89
C SER A 65 -0.60 -9.76 -3.55
N TYR A 66 -0.36 -9.94 -2.26
CA TYR A 66 0.74 -10.71 -1.70
C TYR A 66 0.17 -11.77 -0.77
N TYR A 67 0.60 -13.01 -0.96
CA TYR A 67 0.15 -14.16 -0.19
C TYR A 67 1.36 -14.84 0.46
N PRO A 68 1.14 -15.60 1.56
CA PRO A 68 2.18 -16.39 2.19
C PRO A 68 2.81 -17.41 1.21
N PRO A 69 4.03 -17.91 1.51
CA PRO A 69 4.77 -17.67 2.75
C PRO A 69 5.45 -16.29 2.80
N PHE A 70 5.28 -15.60 3.92
CA PHE A 70 6.07 -14.41 4.24
C PHE A 70 7.31 -14.82 5.02
N THR A 71 8.47 -14.27 4.65
CA THR A 71 9.75 -14.66 5.25
C THR A 71 10.07 -13.75 6.43
N PRO A 72 10.22 -14.29 7.66
CA PRO A 72 10.68 -13.50 8.80
C PRO A 72 12.05 -12.89 8.51
N SER A 73 12.16 -11.59 8.75
CA SER A 73 13.39 -10.83 8.56
C SER A 73 13.55 -9.82 9.69
N PRO A 74 14.68 -9.79 10.42
CA PRO A 74 14.94 -8.79 11.46
C PRO A 74 14.87 -7.35 10.93
N LYS A 75 15.20 -7.14 9.65
CA LYS A 75 15.14 -5.83 8.98
C LYS A 75 13.81 -5.59 8.25
N GLY A 76 12.87 -6.53 8.35
CA GLY A 76 11.67 -6.59 7.53
C GLY A 76 11.92 -7.13 6.12
N GLN A 77 10.87 -7.63 5.50
CA GLN A 77 10.84 -8.09 4.11
C GLN A 77 10.39 -6.94 3.22
N ARG A 78 11.16 -6.59 2.18
CA ARG A 78 10.76 -5.59 1.17
C ARG A 78 9.65 -6.18 0.30
N LEU A 79 8.41 -6.05 0.76
CA LEU A 79 7.23 -6.75 0.22
C LEU A 79 6.97 -6.36 -1.24
N THR A 80 6.96 -5.06 -1.52
CA THR A 80 6.63 -4.55 -2.86
C THR A 80 7.87 -4.26 -3.69
N GLY A 81 9.06 -4.13 -3.07
CA GLY A 81 10.15 -3.36 -3.65
C GLY A 81 9.75 -1.89 -3.89
N LYS A 82 10.54 -1.15 -4.66
CA LYS A 82 10.18 0.21 -5.09
C LYS A 82 9.20 0.14 -6.26
N GLN A 83 8.07 0.80 -6.11
CA GLN A 83 6.99 0.86 -7.09
C GLN A 83 6.84 2.29 -7.60
N PHE A 84 6.55 2.42 -8.89
CA PHE A 84 6.31 3.68 -9.58
C PHE A 84 4.97 3.56 -10.30
N VAL A 85 4.01 4.40 -9.93
CA VAL A 85 2.67 4.42 -10.53
C VAL A 85 2.50 5.75 -11.25
N TYR A 86 2.38 5.67 -12.57
CA TYR A 86 2.14 6.82 -13.44
C TYR A 86 0.67 6.86 -13.82
N ALA A 87 -0.02 7.97 -13.49
CA ALA A 87 -1.44 8.09 -13.82
C ALA A 87 -1.92 9.54 -13.97
N GLY A 88 -3.02 9.68 -14.71
CA GLY A 88 -3.71 10.95 -14.92
C GLY A 88 -3.04 11.86 -15.96
N PRO A 89 -3.56 13.08 -16.14
CA PRO A 89 -2.96 14.07 -17.05
C PRO A 89 -1.51 14.36 -16.62
N VAL A 90 -0.60 14.70 -17.54
CA VAL A 90 0.81 15.06 -17.24
C VAL A 90 1.64 14.00 -16.50
N GLU A 91 1.29 12.72 -16.62
CA GLU A 91 2.11 11.58 -16.12
C GLU A 91 2.53 11.72 -14.65
N ARG A 92 1.59 12.07 -13.78
CA ARG A 92 1.86 12.17 -12.34
C ARG A 92 2.43 10.86 -11.81
N GLU A 93 3.50 10.96 -11.04
CA GLU A 93 4.22 9.81 -10.50
C GLU A 93 4.01 9.68 -8.99
N LEU A 94 3.45 8.56 -8.57
CA LEU A 94 3.44 8.11 -7.18
C LEU A 94 4.52 7.04 -6.98
N GLN A 95 5.42 7.27 -6.02
CA GLN A 95 6.41 6.28 -5.62
C GLN A 95 6.03 5.65 -4.27
N TYR A 96 6.09 4.33 -4.14
CA TYR A 96 5.90 3.70 -2.84
C TYR A 96 6.74 2.44 -2.68
N GLU A 97 6.97 2.08 -1.42
CA GLU A 97 7.61 0.84 -1.02
C GLU A 97 6.98 0.42 0.30
N CYS A 98 6.60 -0.85 0.42
CA CYS A 98 6.11 -1.46 1.65
C CYS A 98 7.15 -2.46 2.17
N VAL A 99 7.46 -2.34 3.46
CA VAL A 99 8.29 -3.28 4.19
C VAL A 99 7.41 -3.98 5.23
N LEU A 100 7.42 -5.31 5.19
CA LEU A 100 6.68 -6.16 6.12
C LEU A 100 7.56 -6.52 7.30
N HIS A 101 7.13 -6.20 8.52
CA HIS A 101 7.86 -6.48 9.76
C HIS A 101 7.07 -7.43 10.65
N GLY A 102 7.79 -8.13 11.54
CA GLY A 102 7.18 -8.85 12.65
C GLY A 102 6.38 -10.10 12.28
N VAL A 103 6.51 -10.63 11.06
CA VAL A 103 5.88 -11.90 10.67
C VAL A 103 6.53 -13.10 11.38
N LYS A 104 5.69 -14.04 11.81
CA LYS A 104 6.10 -15.36 12.32
C LYS A 104 5.70 -16.43 11.31
N GLN A 105 6.50 -17.49 11.24
CA GLN A 105 6.11 -18.73 10.55
C GLN A 105 5.09 -19.50 11.39
#